data_AF-G0MFH4-F1
#
_entry.id   AF-G0MFH4-F1
#
_cell.length_a   1.000
_cell.length_b   1.000
_cell.length_c   1.000
_cell.angle_alpha   90.00
_cell.angle_beta   90.00
_cell.angle_gamma   90.00
#
_symmetry.space_group_name_H-M   'P 1'
#
loop_
_entity.id
_entity.type
_entity.pdbx_description
1 polymer ?
#
loop_
_entity_poly.entity_id
_entity_poly.type
_entity_poly.pdbx_seq_one_letter_code
_entity_poly.pdbx_strand_id
1 'polypeptide(L)'
;MGSSTSTPPPPAKSKKPAQKAADNQILTSYQKVIVRNAWRHMSQKGPSNCGSTITRRMMARKSTIGEVLDRSTLDYHNIQIVEFLQKVMQMLDEPDKISKLCQEIGQKHAKYRRTKGMKV
;
A
#
# COMPACT_ATOMS: atom_id res chain seq x y z
N MET A 1 -17.57 29.24 -65.15
CA MET A 1 -18.01 28.24 -64.16
C MET A 1 -16.93 27.19 -64.04
N GLY A 2 -16.47 26.83 -62.83
CA GLY A 2 -15.49 25.75 -62.63
C GLY A 2 -14.65 25.96 -61.37
N SER A 3 -15.17 25.45 -60.26
CA SER A 3 -14.78 25.71 -58.87
C SER A 3 -13.36 25.30 -58.47
N SER A 4 -12.65 26.21 -57.78
CA SER A 4 -11.45 25.92 -56.99
C SER A 4 -11.79 25.02 -55.81
N THR A 5 -11.15 23.86 -55.71
CA THR A 5 -11.31 22.95 -54.56
C THR A 5 -10.21 23.24 -53.54
N SER A 6 -10.56 23.93 -52.46
CA SER A 6 -9.68 24.16 -51.31
C SER A 6 -9.80 22.98 -50.34
N THR A 7 -8.69 22.27 -50.11
CA THR A 7 -8.60 21.19 -49.12
C THR A 7 -8.41 21.80 -47.72
N PRO A 8 -9.16 21.36 -46.69
CA PRO A 8 -8.99 21.88 -45.34
C PRO A 8 -7.73 21.33 -44.66
N PRO A 9 -7.07 22.10 -43.79
CA PRO A 9 -5.88 21.65 -43.06
C PRO A 9 -6.23 20.56 -42.03
N PRO A 10 -5.26 19.67 -41.71
CA PRO A 10 -5.48 18.59 -40.75
C PRO A 10 -5.70 19.13 -39.33
N PRO A 11 -6.46 18.42 -38.48
CA PRO A 11 -6.73 18.86 -37.12
C PRO A 11 -5.44 18.95 -36.31
N ALA A 12 -5.29 20.06 -35.58
CA ALA A 12 -4.17 20.31 -34.69
C ALA A 12 -4.05 19.17 -33.67
N LYS A 13 -2.88 18.52 -33.64
CA LYS A 13 -2.53 17.53 -32.61
C LYS A 13 -2.73 18.17 -31.24
N SER A 14 -3.73 17.69 -30.51
CA SER A 14 -3.96 18.04 -29.12
C SER A 14 -2.69 17.70 -28.33
N LYS A 15 -1.99 18.75 -27.87
CA LYS A 15 -0.88 18.61 -26.93
C LYS A 15 -1.43 17.92 -25.68
N LYS A 16 -1.09 16.64 -25.49
CA LYS A 16 -1.33 15.91 -24.23
C LYS A 16 -0.74 16.73 -23.08
N PRO A 17 -1.52 17.16 -22.09
CA PRO A 17 -0.96 17.84 -20.94
C PRO A 17 -0.21 16.84 -20.05
N ALA A 18 1.04 17.20 -19.77
CA ALA A 18 1.78 16.92 -18.55
C ALA A 18 1.98 15.43 -18.15
N GLN A 19 3.08 14.90 -18.67
CA GLN A 19 3.82 13.72 -18.23
C GLN A 19 4.48 13.91 -16.83
N LYS A 20 3.76 14.50 -15.87
CA LYS A 20 4.24 14.74 -14.49
C LYS A 20 3.61 13.84 -13.43
N ALA A 21 2.59 13.06 -13.77
CA ALA A 21 1.95 12.12 -12.84
C ALA A 21 2.58 10.70 -12.85
N ALA A 22 3.51 10.43 -13.77
CA ALA A 22 4.11 9.11 -13.94
C ALA A 22 5.19 8.79 -12.89
N ASP A 23 5.86 9.80 -12.33
CA ASP A 23 7.08 9.59 -11.52
C ASP A 23 6.80 9.01 -10.12
N ASN A 24 5.56 9.08 -9.62
CA ASN A 24 5.18 8.54 -8.30
C ASN A 24 4.40 7.22 -8.37
N GLN A 25 4.22 6.63 -9.56
CA GLN A 25 3.56 5.32 -9.69
C GLN A 25 4.56 4.17 -9.59
N ILE A 26 4.72 3.63 -8.38
CA ILE A 26 5.54 2.42 -8.12
C ILE A 26 4.87 1.16 -8.69
N LEU A 27 3.52 1.11 -8.70
CA LEU A 27 2.75 -0.02 -9.21
C LEU A 27 1.89 0.41 -10.41
N THR A 28 1.91 -0.40 -11.47
CA THR A 28 1.01 -0.25 -12.61
C THR A 28 -0.42 -0.57 -12.22
N SER A 29 -1.41 -0.07 -12.97
CA SER A 29 -2.83 -0.38 -12.74
C SER A 29 -3.12 -1.88 -12.69
N TYR A 30 -2.47 -2.67 -13.55
CA TYR A 30 -2.59 -4.14 -13.55
C TYR A 30 -2.07 -4.76 -12.26
N GLN A 31 -0.89 -4.35 -11.79
CA GLN A 31 -0.33 -4.83 -10.52
C GLN A 31 -1.22 -4.48 -9.33
N LYS A 32 -1.80 -3.28 -9.30
CA LYS A 32 -2.74 -2.87 -8.24
C LYS A 32 -3.96 -3.79 -8.20
N VAL A 33 -4.51 -4.19 -9.35
CA VAL A 33 -5.64 -5.13 -9.42
C VAL A 33 -5.26 -6.50 -8.86
N ILE A 34 -4.10 -7.04 -9.25
CA ILE A 34 -3.60 -8.32 -8.73
C ILE A 34 -3.48 -8.27 -7.20
N VAL A 35 -2.82 -7.24 -6.68
CA VAL A 35 -2.57 -7.11 -5.24
C VAL A 35 -3.89 -7.00 -4.46
N ARG A 36 -4.86 -6.22 -4.96
CA ARG A 36 -6.20 -6.13 -4.35
C ARG A 36 -6.94 -7.46 -4.35
N ASN A 37 -6.89 -8.20 -5.46
CA ASN A 37 -7.57 -9.50 -5.57
C ASN A 37 -6.95 -10.55 -4.65
N ALA A 38 -5.61 -10.62 -4.63
CA ALA A 38 -4.89 -11.51 -3.71
C ALA A 38 -5.20 -11.15 -2.25
N TRP A 39 -5.18 -9.87 -1.90
CA TRP A 39 -5.53 -9.41 -0.56
C TRP A 39 -6.96 -9.79 -0.18
N ARG A 40 -7.94 -9.54 -1.07
CA ARG A 40 -9.34 -9.90 -0.84
C ARG A 40 -9.48 -11.39 -0.53
N HIS A 41 -8.77 -12.26 -1.25
CA HIS A 41 -8.80 -13.69 -0.98
C HIS A 41 -8.19 -14.05 0.39
N MET A 42 -7.05 -13.44 0.74
CA MET A 42 -6.39 -13.68 2.03
C MET A 42 -7.18 -13.14 3.23
N SER A 43 -7.89 -12.02 3.09
CA SER A 43 -8.61 -11.36 4.17
C SER A 43 -10.03 -11.89 4.40
N GLN A 44 -10.52 -12.82 3.56
CA GLN A 44 -11.89 -13.35 3.61
C GLN A 44 -12.30 -13.93 4.97
N LYS A 45 -11.37 -14.60 5.66
CA LYS A 45 -11.63 -15.25 6.95
C LYS A 45 -11.51 -14.30 8.15
N GLY A 46 -11.51 -12.99 7.90
CA GLY A 46 -11.44 -11.94 8.90
C GLY A 46 -10.01 -11.60 9.34
N PRO A 47 -9.84 -10.44 10.00
CA PRO A 47 -8.54 -9.90 10.36
C PRO A 47 -7.77 -10.75 11.38
N SER A 48 -8.48 -11.43 12.29
CA SER A 48 -7.85 -12.28 13.31
C SER A 48 -7.09 -13.47 12.70
N ASN A 49 -7.68 -14.20 11.76
CA ASN A 49 -7.05 -15.38 11.14
C ASN A 49 -5.85 -15.02 10.26
N CYS A 50 -5.99 -13.98 9.43
CA CYS A 50 -4.91 -13.51 8.57
C CYS A 50 -3.76 -12.93 9.40
N GLY A 51 -4.07 -12.08 10.38
CA GLY A 51 -3.09 -11.48 11.28
C GLY A 51 -2.34 -12.52 12.12
N SER A 52 -3.06 -13.49 12.71
CA SER A 52 -2.44 -14.60 13.45
C SER A 52 -1.46 -15.39 12.58
N THR A 53 -1.81 -15.64 11.32
CA THR A 53 -0.92 -16.33 10.36
C THR A 53 0.36 -15.52 10.09
N ILE A 54 0.22 -14.20 9.87
CA ILE A 54 1.35 -13.29 9.64
C ILE A 54 2.29 -13.32 10.85
N THR A 55 1.75 -13.08 12.05
CA THR A 55 2.53 -12.97 13.28
C THR A 55 3.18 -14.29 13.66
N ARG A 56 2.47 -15.41 13.53
CA ARG A 56 3.02 -16.76 13.76
C ARG A 56 4.21 -17.04 12.83
N ARG A 57 4.08 -16.73 11.54
CA ARG A 57 5.17 -16.91 10.57
C ARG A 57 6.36 -15.98 10.86
N MET A 58 6.10 -14.76 11.33
CA MET A 58 7.15 -13.84 11.74
C MET A 58 7.92 -14.37 12.96
N MET A 59 7.22 -14.77 14.03
CA MET A 59 7.83 -15.33 15.24
C MET A 59 8.63 -16.60 14.97
N ALA A 60 8.17 -17.45 14.05
CA ALA A 60 8.90 -18.66 13.65
C ALA A 60 10.21 -18.38 12.90
N ARG A 61 10.33 -17.21 12.24
CA ARG A 61 11.51 -16.85 11.43
C ARG A 61 12.53 -16.01 12.19
N LYS A 62 12.11 -15.25 13.20
CA LYS A 62 13.00 -14.39 13.99
C LYS A 62 12.66 -14.53 15.47
N SER A 63 13.60 -15.09 16.23
CA SER A 63 13.47 -15.31 17.68
C SER A 63 13.20 -14.02 18.45
N THR A 64 13.79 -12.90 18.02
CA THR A 64 13.69 -11.60 18.72
C THR A 64 12.31 -10.95 18.66
N ILE A 65 11.43 -11.38 17.75
CA ILE A 65 10.08 -10.80 17.64
C ILE A 65 9.22 -11.16 18.86
N GLY A 66 9.46 -12.32 19.47
CA GLY A 66 8.78 -12.73 20.71
C GLY A 66 9.10 -11.86 21.93
N GLU A 67 10.22 -11.12 21.89
CA GLU A 67 10.62 -10.17 22.94
C GLU A 67 9.96 -8.79 22.75
N VAL A 68 9.55 -8.49 21.50
CA VAL A 68 8.93 -7.23 21.11
C VAL A 68 7.41 -7.28 21.30
N LEU A 69 6.79 -8.40 20.92
CA LEU A 69 5.35 -8.60 20.94
C LEU A 69 4.93 -9.35 22.20
N ASP A 70 4.17 -8.67 23.05
CA ASP A 70 3.57 -9.31 24.23
C ASP A 70 2.44 -10.26 23.79
N ARG A 71 2.51 -11.51 24.28
CA ARG A 71 1.48 -12.53 24.02
C ARG A 71 0.10 -12.09 24.51
N SER A 72 0.04 -11.28 25.57
CA SER A 72 -1.24 -10.80 26.15
C SER A 72 -2.00 -9.84 25.23
N THR A 73 -1.29 -9.15 24.32
CA THR A 73 -1.88 -8.17 23.38
C THR A 73 -1.83 -8.62 21.93
N LEU A 74 -1.41 -9.86 21.68
CA LEU A 74 -1.10 -10.36 20.35
C LEU A 74 -2.30 -10.37 19.41
N ASP A 75 -3.46 -10.80 19.91
CA ASP A 75 -4.69 -10.84 19.10
C ASP A 75 -5.15 -9.46 18.67
N TYR A 76 -5.03 -8.48 19.56
CA TYR A 76 -5.30 -7.09 19.23
C TYR A 76 -4.31 -6.56 18.18
N HIS A 77 -3.02 -6.87 18.33
CA HIS A 77 -2.01 -6.47 17.36
C HIS A 77 -2.22 -7.10 15.98
N ASN A 78 -2.63 -8.37 15.94
CA ASN A 78 -2.96 -9.08 14.71
C ASN A 78 -4.07 -8.37 13.92
N ILE A 79 -5.10 -7.88 14.61
CA ILE A 79 -6.19 -7.11 14.00
C ILE A 79 -5.64 -5.79 13.44
N GLN A 80 -4.85 -5.05 14.22
CA GLN A 80 -4.29 -3.76 13.79
C GLN A 80 -3.40 -3.88 12.54
N ILE A 81 -2.59 -4.93 12.44
CA ILE A 81 -1.77 -5.20 11.24
C ILE A 81 -2.67 -5.34 10.02
N VAL A 82 -3.71 -6.16 10.11
CA VAL A 82 -4.60 -6.43 8.97
C VAL A 82 -5.41 -5.19 8.60
N GLU A 83 -5.89 -4.42 9.57
CA GLU A 83 -6.59 -3.15 9.30
C GLU A 83 -5.69 -2.13 8.60
N PHE A 84 -4.42 -2.04 9.01
CA PHE A 84 -3.46 -1.18 8.34
C PHE A 84 -3.26 -1.60 6.88
N LEU A 85 -3.03 -2.90 6.64
CA LEU A 85 -2.87 -3.43 5.28
C LEU A 85 -4.13 -3.22 4.44
N GLN A 86 -5.32 -3.42 5.02
CA GLN A 86 -6.60 -3.16 4.36
C GLN A 86 -6.71 -1.70 3.89
N LYS A 87 -6.31 -0.73 4.73
CA LYS A 87 -6.27 0.70 4.35
C LYS A 87 -5.31 0.95 3.19
N VAL A 88 -4.12 0.35 3.21
CA VAL A 88 -3.16 0.46 2.10
C VAL A 88 -3.76 -0.06 0.79
N MET A 89 -4.46 -1.20 0.82
CA MET A 89 -5.09 -1.78 -0.37
C MET A 89 -6.21 -0.91 -0.96
N GLN A 90 -6.95 -0.20 -0.10
CA GLN A 90 -7.99 0.75 -0.52
C GLN A 90 -7.37 1.98 -1.19
N MET A 91 -6.16 2.37 -0.78
CA MET A 91 -5.51 3.62 -1.19
C MET A 91 -4.39 3.44 -2.23
N LEU A 92 -4.28 2.30 -2.93
CA LEU A 92 -3.19 2.07 -3.91
C LEU A 92 -3.12 3.09 -5.06
N ASP A 93 -4.17 3.88 -5.25
CA ASP A 93 -4.21 4.98 -6.23
C ASP A 93 -3.77 6.34 -5.66
N GLU A 94 -3.44 6.36 -4.36
CA GLU A 94 -3.10 7.56 -3.58
C GLU A 94 -1.76 7.39 -2.85
N PRO A 95 -0.62 7.31 -3.59
CA PRO A 95 0.69 6.97 -3.03
C PRO A 95 1.15 7.92 -1.92
N ASP A 96 0.83 9.22 -2.03
CA ASP A 96 1.18 10.22 -1.01
C ASP A 96 0.49 9.95 0.33
N LYS A 97 -0.77 9.48 0.29
CA LYS A 97 -1.51 9.11 1.50
C LYS A 97 -0.96 7.82 2.12
N ILE A 98 -0.56 6.85 1.30
CA ILE A 98 0.13 5.64 1.79
C ILE A 98 1.46 6.02 2.46
N SER A 99 2.23 6.91 1.84
CA SER A 99 3.49 7.41 2.40
C SER A 99 3.30 8.01 3.79
N LYS A 100 2.28 8.86 3.97
CA LYS A 100 1.92 9.44 5.29
C LYS A 100 1.56 8.35 6.31
N LEU A 101 0.72 7.38 5.95
CA LEU A 101 0.38 6.25 6.84
C LEU A 101 1.62 5.44 7.25
N CYS A 102 2.53 5.18 6.31
CA CYS A 102 3.78 4.48 6.57
C CYS A 102 4.71 5.29 7.48
N GLN A 103 4.75 6.61 7.35
CA GLN A 103 5.53 7.48 8.24
C GLN A 103 4.96 7.47 9.66
N GLU A 104 3.65 7.60 9.83
CA GLU A 104 2.97 7.58 11.14
C GLU A 104 3.22 6.25 11.87
N ILE A 105 3.04 5.12 11.19
CA ILE A 105 3.28 3.81 11.81
C ILE A 105 4.77 3.61 12.11
N GLY A 106 5.67 4.07 11.24
CA GLY A 106 7.11 4.04 11.48
C GLY A 106 7.52 4.83 12.72
N GLN A 107 6.93 6.02 12.93
CA GLN A 107 7.15 6.82 14.13
C GLN A 107 6.68 6.10 15.40
N LYS A 108 5.52 5.43 15.36
CA LYS A 108 5.02 4.63 16.49
C LYS A 108 5.98 3.47 16.83
N HIS A 109 6.47 2.76 15.81
CA HIS A 109 7.45 1.68 16.00
C HIS A 109 8.77 2.22 16.56
N ALA A 110 9.25 3.37 16.06
CA ALA A 110 10.47 4.00 16.57
C ALA A 110 10.31 4.48 18.02
N LYS A 111 9.15 5.05 18.38
CA LYS A 111 8.84 5.43 19.77
C LYS A 111 8.84 4.21 20.68
N TYR A 112 8.15 3.13 20.29
CA TYR A 112 8.13 1.88 21.05
C TYR A 112 9.53 1.32 21.27
N ARG A 113 10.33 1.27 20.21
CA ARG A 113 11.73 0.84 20.26
C ARG A 113 12.54 1.61 21.30
N ARG A 114 12.44 2.95 21.27
CA ARG A 114 13.11 3.83 22.25
C ARG A 114 12.64 3.56 23.68
N THR A 115 11.33 3.42 23.90
CA THR A 115 10.78 3.16 25.24
C THR A 115 11.20 1.80 25.82
N LYS A 116 11.57 0.84 24.97
CA LYS A 116 12.04 -0.49 25.36
C LYS A 116 13.58 -0.61 25.36
N GLY A 117 14.32 0.48 25.10
CA GLY A 117 15.79 0.46 25.12
C GLY A 117 16.43 -0.39 24.01
N MET A 118 15.70 -0.74 22.95
CA MET A 118 16.18 -1.62 21.89
C MET A 118 17.13 -0.86 20.93
N LYS A 119 18.32 -1.42 20.67
CA LYS A 119 19.33 -0.87 19.74
C LYS A 119 18.96 -1.12 18.27
N VAL A 120 19.50 -0.32 17.36
CA VAL A 120 19.29 -0.42 15.89
C VAL A 120 20.17 -1.53 15.31
#